data_AF-A0A7C2L8L8-F1
#
_entry.id   AF-A0A7C2L8L8-F1
#
_cell.length_a   1.000
_cell.length_b   1.000
_cell.length_c   1.000
_cell.angle_alpha   90.00
_cell.angle_beta   90.00
_cell.angle_gamma   90.00
#
_symmetry.space_group_name_H-M   'P 1'
#
loop_
_entity.id
_entity.type
_entity.pdbx_description
1 polymer ?
#
loop_
_entity_poly.entity_id
_entity_poly.type
_entity_poly.pdbx_seq_one_letter_code
_entity_poly.pdbx_strand_id
1 'polypeptide(L)'
;MRAKLSDAWSFLEAAKREFSESKGDPVKVRDAAEKAWNAVVQATDALIYALTGVRPMSHYERRVALRDLERRFEGAKRLGLRDRYMARYKVLHGEAFYEGVVDLEEIEVELGKVEEYIRDVESLLKEVVD
;
A
#
# COMPACT_ATOMS: atom_id res chain seq x y z
N MET A 1 10.85 -8.64 9.21
CA MET A 1 10.60 -8.65 7.75
C MET A 1 9.34 -9.44 7.42
N ARG A 2 9.27 -10.76 7.68
CA ARG A 2 8.06 -11.58 7.47
C ARG A 2 6.78 -11.07 8.16
N ALA A 3 6.91 -10.54 9.38
CA ALA A 3 5.76 -10.00 10.12
C ALA A 3 5.05 -8.84 9.40
N LYS A 4 5.79 -7.90 8.79
CA LYS A 4 5.20 -6.71 8.15
C LYS A 4 4.50 -7.01 6.83
N LEU A 5 5.00 -7.97 6.05
CA LEU A 5 4.29 -8.47 4.87
C LEU A 5 3.04 -9.25 5.25
N SER A 6 3.09 -10.06 6.32
CA SER A 6 1.90 -10.71 6.88
C SER A 6 0.86 -9.68 7.35
N ASP A 7 1.29 -8.59 7.98
CA ASP A 7 0.40 -7.49 8.37
C ASP A 7 -0.24 -6.84 7.14
N ALA A 8 0.54 -6.57 6.08
CA ALA A 8 0.03 -6.00 4.83
C ALA A 8 -1.11 -6.85 4.23
N TRP A 9 -0.89 -8.17 4.10
CA TRP A 9 -1.93 -9.08 3.63
C TRP A 9 -3.14 -9.10 4.56
N SER A 10 -2.93 -9.11 5.88
CA SER A 10 -4.03 -9.10 6.85
C SER A 10 -4.90 -7.84 6.74
N PHE A 11 -4.28 -6.67 6.52
CA PHE A 11 -4.99 -5.42 6.27
C PHE A 11 -5.77 -5.46 4.95
N LEU A 12 -5.19 -6.00 3.88
CA LEU A 12 -5.89 -6.12 2.60
C LEU A 12 -7.09 -7.08 2.69
N GLU A 13 -6.94 -8.23 3.33
CA GLU A 13 -8.06 -9.17 3.53
C GLU A 13 -9.18 -8.57 4.38
N ALA A 14 -8.83 -7.81 5.42
CA ALA A 14 -9.81 -7.05 6.19
C ALA A 14 -10.50 -5.98 5.33
N ALA A 15 -9.75 -5.23 4.52
CA ALA A 15 -10.29 -4.22 3.62
C ALA A 15 -11.28 -4.81 2.61
N LYS A 16 -10.91 -5.90 1.93
CA LYS A 16 -11.78 -6.60 0.96
C LYS A 16 -13.07 -7.10 1.61
N ARG A 17 -12.96 -7.74 2.78
CA ARG A 17 -14.13 -8.22 3.52
C ARG A 17 -15.06 -7.08 3.90
N GLU A 18 -14.53 -6.03 4.51
CA GLU A 18 -15.33 -4.89 4.96
C GLU A 18 -15.94 -4.10 3.80
N PHE A 19 -15.22 -3.97 2.67
CA PHE A 19 -15.77 -3.39 1.46
C PHE A 19 -16.96 -4.20 0.94
N SER A 20 -16.83 -5.53 0.86
CA SER A 20 -17.93 -6.41 0.45
C SER A 20 -19.12 -6.37 1.41
N GLU A 21 -18.87 -6.27 2.72
CA GLU A 21 -19.91 -6.21 3.76
C GLU A 21 -20.54 -4.82 3.90
N SER A 22 -19.89 -3.77 3.37
CA SER A 22 -20.38 -2.39 3.45
C SER A 22 -21.74 -2.22 2.78
N LYS A 23 -22.02 -2.99 1.72
CA LYS A 23 -23.18 -2.82 0.84
C LYS A 23 -23.35 -1.38 0.35
N GLY A 24 -22.23 -0.68 0.14
CA GLY A 24 -22.20 0.72 -0.30
C GLY A 24 -22.41 1.76 0.81
N ASP A 25 -22.46 1.35 2.08
CA ASP A 25 -22.48 2.29 3.21
C ASP A 25 -21.23 3.21 3.17
N PRO A 26 -21.39 4.54 3.07
CA PRO A 26 -20.27 5.44 2.87
C PRO A 26 -19.23 5.40 3.99
N VAL A 27 -19.64 5.19 5.25
CA VAL A 27 -18.70 5.14 6.38
C VAL A 27 -17.86 3.87 6.30
N LYS A 28 -18.51 2.73 6.07
CA LYS A 28 -17.81 1.44 5.97
C LYS A 28 -16.91 1.34 4.75
N VAL A 29 -17.30 1.92 3.61
CA VAL A 29 -16.44 1.97 2.41
C VAL A 29 -15.16 2.76 2.70
N ARG A 30 -15.27 3.87 3.42
CA ARG A 30 -14.12 4.69 3.84
C ARG A 30 -13.20 3.94 4.81
N ASP A 31 -13.78 3.21 5.75
CA ASP A 31 -13.02 2.36 6.67
C ASP A 31 -12.28 1.22 5.96
N ALA A 32 -12.87 0.66 4.91
CA ALA A 32 -12.22 -0.34 4.05
C ALA A 32 -11.10 0.29 3.22
N ALA A 33 -11.31 1.47 2.65
CA ALA A 33 -10.30 2.21 1.89
C ALA A 33 -9.06 2.52 2.75
N GLU A 34 -9.26 2.99 3.99
CA GLU A 34 -8.15 3.26 4.91
C GLU A 34 -7.39 1.99 5.33
N LYS A 35 -8.07 0.84 5.45
CA LYS A 35 -7.39 -0.45 5.68
C LYS A 35 -6.58 -0.88 4.47
N ALA A 36 -7.09 -0.69 3.26
CA ALA A 36 -6.35 -0.96 2.03
C ALA A 36 -5.11 -0.05 1.93
N TRP A 37 -5.23 1.22 2.32
CA TRP A 37 -4.09 2.12 2.45
C TRP A 37 -3.05 1.61 3.46
N ASN A 38 -3.51 1.19 4.64
CA ASN A 38 -2.62 0.65 5.66
C ASN A 38 -1.87 -0.60 5.17
N ALA A 39 -2.47 -1.42 4.31
CA ALA A 39 -1.79 -2.54 3.67
C ALA A 39 -0.58 -2.07 2.82
N VAL A 40 -0.75 -1.02 2.02
CA VAL A 40 0.32 -0.40 1.22
C VAL A 40 1.42 0.15 2.12
N VAL A 41 1.05 0.80 3.23
CA VAL A 41 2.00 1.32 4.24
C VAL A 41 2.84 0.19 4.83
N GLN A 42 2.22 -0.92 5.27
CA GLN A 42 2.97 -2.03 5.88
C GLN A 42 3.91 -2.72 4.87
N ALA A 43 3.47 -2.91 3.62
CA ALA A 43 4.32 -3.45 2.56
C ALA A 43 5.51 -2.53 2.27
N THR A 44 5.26 -1.23 2.18
CA THR A 44 6.30 -0.22 1.95
C THR A 44 7.32 -0.17 3.10
N ASP A 45 6.85 -0.24 4.35
CA ASP A 45 7.71 -0.29 5.52
C ASP A 45 8.56 -1.56 5.55
N ALA A 46 7.98 -2.70 5.17
CA ALA A 46 8.70 -3.96 5.04
C ALA A 46 9.86 -3.84 4.04
N LEU A 47 9.58 -3.27 2.85
CA LEU A 47 10.57 -3.05 1.80
C LEU A 47 11.70 -2.12 2.26
N ILE A 48 11.35 -0.94 2.76
CA ILE A 48 12.35 0.06 3.16
C ILE A 48 13.22 -0.50 4.28
N TYR A 49 12.62 -1.13 5.29
CA TYR A 49 13.37 -1.71 6.40
C TYR A 49 14.30 -2.84 5.94
N ALA A 50 13.84 -3.72 5.05
CA ALA A 50 14.66 -4.80 4.51
C ALA A 50 15.91 -4.30 3.79
N LEU A 51 15.76 -3.25 2.97
CA LEU A 51 16.83 -2.76 2.09
C LEU A 51 17.74 -1.71 2.75
N THR A 52 17.30 -1.09 3.84
CA THR A 52 18.02 0.05 4.45
C THR A 52 18.21 -0.06 5.96
N GLY A 53 17.47 -0.94 6.65
CA GLY A 53 17.43 -1.01 8.11
C GLY A 53 16.67 0.13 8.80
N VAL A 54 16.13 1.10 8.03
CA VAL A 54 15.42 2.27 8.56
C VAL A 54 13.93 2.01 8.62
N ARG A 55 13.28 2.49 9.70
CA ARG A 55 11.82 2.53 9.80
C ARG A 55 11.32 3.96 9.53
N PRO A 56 10.56 4.19 8.45
CA PRO A 56 10.01 5.51 8.17
C PRO A 56 8.82 5.81 9.09
N MET A 57 8.74 7.05 9.56
CA MET A 57 7.73 7.50 10.53
C MET A 57 6.61 8.31 9.88
N SER A 58 6.85 8.87 8.68
CA SER A 58 5.89 9.73 7.98
C SER A 58 5.67 9.29 6.52
N HIS A 59 4.60 9.78 5.89
CA HIS A 59 4.41 9.58 4.44
C HIS A 59 5.50 10.30 3.62
N TYR A 60 6.00 11.43 4.12
CA TYR A 60 7.14 12.12 3.52
C TYR A 60 8.38 11.23 3.50
N GLU A 61 8.73 10.61 4.62
CA GLU A 61 9.89 9.71 4.71
C GLU A 61 9.75 8.49 3.80
N ARG A 62 8.56 7.87 3.75
CA ARG A 62 8.29 6.75 2.82
C ARG A 62 8.51 7.15 1.37
N ARG A 63 7.97 8.30 0.96
CA ARG A 63 8.13 8.83 -0.40
C ARG A 63 9.59 9.14 -0.76
N VAL A 64 10.35 9.69 0.19
CA VAL A 64 11.80 9.96 0.01
C VAL A 64 12.57 8.66 -0.11
N ALA A 65 12.31 7.69 0.78
CA ALA A 65 12.95 6.39 0.75
C ALA A 65 12.66 5.65 -0.56
N LEU A 66 11.40 5.61 -1.02
CA LEU A 66 11.05 4.98 -2.30
C LEU A 66 11.77 5.61 -3.49
N ARG A 67 11.89 6.96 -3.53
CA ARG A 67 12.68 7.64 -4.57
C ARG A 67 14.14 7.18 -4.57
N ASP A 68 14.72 7.03 -3.38
CA ASP A 68 16.13 6.63 -3.26
C ASP A 68 16.32 5.13 -3.54
N LEU A 69 15.33 4.29 -3.24
CA LEU A 69 15.32 2.88 -3.64
C LEU A 69 15.22 2.74 -5.17
N GLU A 70 14.36 3.50 -5.84
CA GLU A 70 14.26 3.49 -7.32
C GLU A 70 15.55 3.96 -8.02
N ARG A 71 16.38 4.76 -7.35
CA ARG A 71 17.72 5.12 -7.88
C ARG A 71 18.75 4.01 -7.74
N ARG A 72 18.55 3.10 -6.78
CA ARG A 72 19.54 2.08 -6.37
C ARG A 72 19.21 0.68 -6.87
N PHE A 73 17.92 0.38 -7.05
CA PHE A 73 17.43 -0.95 -7.40
C PHE A 73 16.57 -0.88 -8.66
N GLU A 74 17.07 -1.45 -9.77
CA GLU A 74 16.36 -1.44 -11.05
C GLU A 74 14.98 -2.13 -10.97
N GLY A 75 14.81 -3.13 -10.10
CA GLY A 75 13.51 -3.75 -9.82
C GLY A 75 12.51 -2.75 -9.23
N ALA A 76 12.92 -1.98 -8.21
CA ALA A 76 12.07 -0.95 -7.61
C ALA A 76 11.70 0.15 -8.63
N LYS A 77 12.67 0.57 -9.45
CA LYS A 77 12.48 1.55 -10.52
C LYS A 77 11.47 1.08 -11.58
N ARG A 78 11.64 -0.14 -12.07
CA ARG A 78 10.75 -0.76 -13.06
C ARG A 78 9.32 -0.87 -12.55
N LEU A 79 9.16 -1.15 -11.26
CA LEU A 79 7.86 -1.25 -10.60
C LEU A 79 7.21 0.10 -10.29
N GLY A 80 7.94 1.21 -10.37
CA GLY A 80 7.42 2.56 -10.11
C GLY A 80 6.79 2.71 -8.73
N LEU A 81 7.41 2.10 -7.71
CA LEU A 81 6.82 1.95 -6.37
C LEU A 81 6.50 3.30 -5.71
N ARG A 82 7.31 4.33 -5.92
CA ARG A 82 7.05 5.68 -5.41
C ARG A 82 5.73 6.24 -5.93
N ASP A 83 5.53 6.16 -7.24
CA ASP A 83 4.36 6.77 -7.88
C ASP A 83 3.10 5.96 -7.56
N ARG A 84 3.22 4.63 -7.50
CA ARG A 84 2.15 3.74 -7.04
C ARG A 84 1.75 4.01 -5.58
N TYR A 85 2.73 4.16 -4.69
CA TYR A 85 2.48 4.53 -3.30
C TYR A 85 1.73 5.87 -3.19
N MET A 86 2.17 6.88 -3.94
CA MET A 86 1.55 8.22 -3.90
C MET A 86 0.16 8.25 -4.52
N ALA A 87 -0.09 7.47 -5.56
CA ALA A 87 -1.43 7.32 -6.12
C ALA A 87 -2.41 6.78 -5.07
N ARG A 88 -2.01 5.75 -4.32
CA ARG A 88 -2.84 5.10 -3.29
C ARG A 88 -3.00 5.98 -2.07
N TYR A 89 -1.95 6.74 -1.72
CA TYR A 89 -2.05 7.80 -0.72
C TYR A 89 -3.12 8.82 -1.07
N LYS A 90 -3.18 9.27 -2.34
CA LYS A 90 -4.19 10.24 -2.75
C LYS A 90 -5.59 9.63 -2.79
N VAL A 91 -5.77 8.49 -3.46
CA VAL A 91 -7.12 7.92 -3.69
C VAL A 91 -7.71 7.31 -2.40
N LEU A 92 -6.99 6.41 -1.74
CA LEU A 92 -7.53 5.66 -0.60
C LEU A 92 -7.57 6.50 0.69
N HIS A 93 -6.44 7.15 1.01
CA HIS A 93 -6.30 7.89 2.25
C HIS A 93 -6.80 9.35 2.14
N GLY A 94 -6.42 10.04 1.07
CA GLY A 94 -6.81 11.43 0.84
C GLY A 94 -8.29 11.58 0.46
N GLU A 95 -8.67 11.06 -0.71
CA GLU A 95 -10.00 11.27 -1.28
C GLU A 95 -11.06 10.46 -0.56
N ALA A 96 -10.89 9.14 -0.48
CA ALA A 96 -11.91 8.28 0.14
C ALA A 96 -11.98 8.49 1.65
N PHE A 97 -10.91 8.20 2.39
CA PHE A 97 -10.97 8.26 3.84
C PHE A 97 -11.12 9.70 4.36
N TYR A 98 -10.23 10.64 4.01
CA TYR A 98 -10.21 11.98 4.59
C TYR A 98 -11.25 12.93 4.01
N GLU A 99 -11.33 13.04 2.68
CA GLU A 99 -12.26 13.95 2.00
C GLU A 99 -13.70 13.38 1.91
N GLY A 100 -13.86 12.06 2.04
CA GLY A 100 -15.16 11.40 2.06
C GLY A 100 -15.76 11.09 0.68
N VAL A 101 -14.92 11.05 -0.36
CA VAL A 101 -15.34 10.71 -1.72
C VAL A 101 -15.58 9.19 -1.82
N VAL A 102 -16.83 8.78 -2.03
CA VAL A 102 -17.19 7.36 -2.12
C VAL A 102 -17.55 7.02 -3.55
N ASP A 103 -16.60 6.38 -4.24
CA ASP A 103 -16.77 5.76 -5.54
C ASP A 103 -16.51 4.25 -5.40
N LEU A 104 -17.55 3.44 -5.53
CA LEU A 104 -17.45 2.00 -5.30
C LEU A 104 -16.58 1.31 -6.36
N GLU A 105 -16.65 1.76 -7.61
CA GLU A 105 -15.87 1.18 -8.70
C GLU A 105 -14.39 1.48 -8.52
N GLU A 106 -14.05 2.74 -8.16
CA GLU A 106 -12.66 3.11 -7.89
C GLU A 106 -12.08 2.35 -6.69
N ILE A 107 -12.85 2.18 -5.61
CA ILE A 107 -12.37 1.40 -4.44
C ILE A 107 -12.13 -0.08 -4.82
N GLU A 108 -13.00 -0.70 -5.62
CA GLU A 108 -12.79 -2.08 -6.08
C GLU A 108 -11.51 -2.20 -6.92
N VAL A 109 -11.30 -1.27 -7.86
CA VAL A 109 -10.08 -1.21 -8.68
C VAL A 109 -8.84 -1.01 -7.81
N GLU A 110 -8.89 -0.11 -6.83
CA GLU A 110 -7.78 0.16 -5.94
C GLU A 110 -7.44 -1.01 -5.02
N LEU A 111 -8.42 -1.79 -4.54
CA LEU A 111 -8.18 -3.03 -3.81
C LEU A 111 -7.34 -4.03 -4.63
N GLY A 112 -7.61 -4.13 -5.94
CA GLY A 112 -6.78 -4.93 -6.86
C GLY A 112 -5.36 -4.38 -6.99
N LYS A 113 -5.21 -3.07 -7.20
CA LYS A 113 -3.89 -2.40 -7.31
C LYS A 113 -3.07 -2.47 -6.02
N VAL A 114 -3.71 -2.53 -4.86
CA VAL A 114 -3.08 -2.76 -3.55
C VAL A 114 -2.54 -4.18 -3.47
N GLU A 115 -3.33 -5.18 -3.88
CA GLU A 115 -2.87 -6.57 -3.94
C GLU A 115 -1.64 -6.74 -4.83
N GLU A 116 -1.68 -6.18 -6.04
CA GLU A 116 -0.55 -6.17 -6.96
C GLU A 116 0.68 -5.50 -6.33
N TYR A 117 0.49 -4.37 -5.63
CA TYR A 117 1.58 -3.68 -4.96
C TYR A 117 2.26 -4.57 -3.89
N ILE A 118 1.47 -5.27 -3.06
CA ILE A 118 2.03 -6.16 -2.03
C ILE A 118 2.79 -7.33 -2.68
N ARG A 119 2.24 -7.94 -3.75
CA ARG A 119 2.90 -9.02 -4.48
C ARG A 119 4.21 -8.59 -5.13
N ASP A 120 4.23 -7.42 -5.75
CA ASP A 120 5.43 -6.88 -6.39
C ASP A 120 6.53 -6.57 -5.36
N VAL A 121 6.14 -6.01 -4.20
CA VAL A 121 7.07 -5.82 -3.08
C VAL A 121 7.62 -7.15 -2.57
N GLU A 122 6.77 -8.17 -2.43
CA GLU A 122 7.22 -9.49 -1.99
C GLU A 122 8.18 -10.13 -3.00
N SER A 123 7.89 -10.05 -4.30
CA SER A 123 8.76 -10.53 -5.38
C SER A 123 10.11 -9.82 -5.36
N LEU A 124 10.11 -8.48 -5.25
CA LEU A 124 11.35 -7.70 -5.17
C LEU A 124 12.19 -8.08 -3.94
N LEU A 125 11.55 -8.34 -2.80
CA LEU A 125 12.27 -8.77 -1.60
C LEU A 125 12.89 -10.16 -1.75
N LYS A 126 12.25 -11.08 -2.47
CA LYS A 126 12.85 -12.39 -2.81
C LYS A 126 14.05 -12.21 -3.73
N GLU A 127 13.95 -11.35 -4.74
CA GLU A 127 15.05 -11.09 -5.70
C GLU A 127 16.31 -10.46 -5.07
N VAL A 128 16.16 -9.69 -3.98
CA VAL A 128 17.26 -8.89 -3.41
C VAL A 128 17.83 -9.48 -2.11
N VAL A 129 17.09 -10.35 -1.42
CA VAL A 129 17.49 -10.91 -0.12
C VAL A 129 17.92 -12.39 -0.21
N ASP A 130 17.64 -13.07 -1.33
CA ASP A 130 18.26 -14.36 -1.68
C ASP A 130 19.60 -14.16 -2.40
#